data_AF-A0AAU3HQU3-F1
#
_entry.id   AF-A0AAU3HQU3-F1
#
_cell.length_a   1.000
_cell.length_b   1.000
_cell.length_c   1.000
_cell.angle_alpha   90.00
_cell.angle_beta   90.00
_cell.angle_gamma   90.00
#
_symmetry.space_group_name_H-M   'P 1'
#
loop_
_entity.id
_entity.type
_entity.pdbx_description
1 polymer ?
#
loop_
_entity_poly.entity_id
_entity_poly.type
_entity_poly.pdbx_seq_one_letter_code
_entity_poly.pdbx_strand_id
1 'polypeptide(L)'
;MTSCTDPSSPGTRPSLWRHRAWSDVAEYRAPSTRSWTPEVVLGCPRSTSFAGADLFGARHAAFEDEARALLDELAAGGSLVEEAVFTVLLARRPGGAR
;
A
#
# COMPACT_ATOMS: atom_id res chain seq x y z
N MET A 1 -19.43 30.68 6.97
CA MET A 1 -19.98 29.33 6.78
C MET A 1 -18.99 28.57 5.92
N THR A 2 -18.01 27.95 6.59
CA THR A 2 -16.85 27.33 5.93
C THR A 2 -17.24 25.92 5.54
N SER A 3 -17.42 25.66 4.24
CA SER A 3 -17.76 24.34 3.74
C SER A 3 -16.57 23.41 3.90
N CYS A 4 -16.66 22.49 4.87
CA CYS A 4 -15.77 21.34 4.97
C CYS A 4 -15.90 20.49 3.71
N THR A 5 -14.80 20.36 2.97
CA THR A 5 -14.72 19.47 1.81
C THR A 5 -14.63 18.03 2.31
N ASP A 6 -15.48 17.17 1.76
CA ASP A 6 -15.59 15.75 2.07
C ASP A 6 -14.28 14.99 1.72
N PRO A 7 -13.65 14.28 2.67
CA PRO A 7 -12.43 13.50 2.43
C PRO A 7 -12.66 12.24 1.56
N SER A 8 -13.92 11.93 1.20
CA SER A 8 -14.29 10.77 0.36
C SER A 8 -14.26 11.07 -1.14
N SER A 9 -14.01 12.32 -1.54
CA SER A 9 -13.86 12.65 -2.95
C SER A 9 -12.57 12.00 -3.48
N PRO A 10 -12.62 11.12 -4.51
CA PRO A 10 -11.43 10.50 -5.05
C PRO A 10 -10.54 11.60 -5.62
N GLY A 11 -9.58 12.04 -4.82
CA GLY A 11 -8.66 13.11 -5.17
C GLY A 11 -8.01 12.75 -6.49
N THR A 12 -8.38 13.49 -7.54
CA THR A 12 -7.65 13.58 -8.79
C THR A 12 -6.23 14.02 -8.42
N ARG A 13 -5.31 13.07 -8.20
CA ARG A 13 -3.89 13.37 -8.09
C ARG A 13 -3.49 13.93 -9.45
N PRO A 14 -3.16 15.22 -9.59
CA PRO A 14 -2.77 15.76 -10.87
C PRO A 14 -1.51 15.06 -11.36
N SER A 15 -1.55 14.68 -12.63
CA SER A 15 -0.62 13.86 -13.40
C SER A 15 0.87 14.23 -13.25
N LEU A 16 1.63 13.47 -12.47
CA LEU A 16 3.11 13.46 -12.56
C LEU A 16 3.63 12.86 -13.89
N TRP A 17 2.75 12.28 -14.71
CA TRP A 17 3.06 11.62 -15.98
C TRP A 17 3.11 12.57 -17.19
N ARG A 18 2.84 13.87 -17.03
CA ARG A 18 2.85 14.87 -18.12
C ARG A 18 4.25 15.32 -18.57
N HIS A 19 5.26 14.45 -18.48
CA HIS A 19 6.46 14.62 -19.28
C HIS A 19 6.24 13.93 -20.63
N ARG A 20 6.41 14.69 -21.71
CA ARG A 20 6.03 14.45 -23.13
C ARG A 20 6.52 13.14 -23.79
N ALA A 21 6.99 12.14 -23.04
CA ALA A 21 7.54 10.88 -23.50
C ALA A 21 6.52 9.74 -23.63
N TRP A 22 5.29 9.89 -23.10
CA TRP A 22 4.26 8.86 -23.11
C TRP A 22 2.93 9.44 -23.61
N SER A 23 2.23 8.65 -24.42
CA SER A 23 0.96 8.95 -25.10
C SER A 23 -0.02 7.80 -24.88
N ASP A 24 -1.30 8.02 -25.16
CA ASP A 24 -2.35 7.00 -25.04
C ASP A 24 -2.36 6.32 -23.65
N VAL A 25 -2.55 7.15 -22.62
CA VAL A 25 -2.60 6.67 -21.23
C VAL A 25 -3.99 6.11 -20.94
N ALA A 26 -4.06 4.84 -20.56
CA ALA A 26 -5.25 4.21 -20.03
C ALA A 26 -5.06 3.93 -18.52
N GLU A 27 -6.06 4.31 -17.72
CA GLU A 27 -6.11 4.03 -16.29
C GLU A 27 -7.08 2.88 -16.01
N TYR A 28 -6.62 1.93 -15.20
CA TYR A 28 -7.42 0.82 -14.71
C TYR A 28 -7.36 0.78 -13.19
N ARG A 29 -8.51 0.57 -12.55
CA ARG A 29 -8.58 0.30 -11.12
C ARG A 29 -8.83 -1.18 -10.91
N ALA A 30 -7.89 -1.85 -10.26
CA ALA A 30 -7.98 -3.26 -9.92
C ALA A 30 -8.12 -3.39 -8.40
N PRO A 31 -9.35 -3.58 -7.88
CA PRO A 31 -9.54 -3.92 -6.48
C PRO A 31 -8.96 -5.32 -6.20
N SER A 32 -8.41 -5.49 -5.01
CA SER A 32 -7.86 -6.76 -4.56
C SER A 32 -8.11 -6.94 -3.07
N THR A 33 -8.53 -8.14 -2.70
CA THR A 33 -8.66 -8.58 -1.32
C THR A 33 -7.58 -9.61 -1.04
N ARG A 34 -6.87 -9.47 0.08
CA ARG A 34 -5.89 -10.45 0.54
C ARG A 34 -6.11 -10.77 2.01
N SER A 35 -6.01 -12.05 2.32
CA SER A 35 -6.00 -12.56 3.68
C SER A 35 -4.55 -12.77 4.13
N TRP A 36 -4.25 -12.30 5.34
CA TRP A 36 -2.93 -12.38 5.96
C TRP A 36 -3.02 -13.06 7.33
N THR A 37 -1.99 -13.81 7.69
CA THR A 37 -1.79 -14.23 9.07
C THR A 37 -0.92 -13.20 9.80
N PRO A 38 -1.06 -13.06 11.13
CA PRO A 38 -0.19 -12.21 11.95
C PRO A 38 1.31 -12.43 11.70
N GLU A 39 1.76 -13.67 11.49
CA GLU A 39 3.15 -14.00 11.14
C GLU A 39 3.61 -13.29 9.87
N VAL A 40 2.79 -13.36 8.82
CA VAL A 40 3.14 -12.81 7.51
C VAL A 40 3.11 -11.28 7.56
N VAL A 41 2.18 -10.69 8.31
CA VAL A 41 2.15 -9.24 8.53
C VAL A 41 3.41 -8.77 9.26
N LEU A 42 3.90 -9.47 10.28
CA LEU A 42 5.17 -9.12 10.95
C LEU A 42 6.41 -9.37 10.07
N GLY A 43 6.33 -10.34 9.15
CA GLY A 43 7.41 -10.62 8.21
C GLY A 43 7.52 -9.58 7.09
N CYS A 44 6.41 -9.01 6.64
CA CYS A 44 6.37 -8.07 5.52
C CYS A 44 7.23 -6.81 5.74
N PRO A 45 7.17 -6.10 6.89
CA PRO A 45 8.03 -4.97 7.18
C PRO A 45 9.51 -5.31 7.06
N ARG A 46 9.94 -6.52 7.45
CA ARG A 46 11.35 -6.94 7.34
C ARG A 46 11.83 -7.08 5.89
N SER A 47 10.92 -7.28 4.94
CA SER A 47 11.25 -7.27 3.51
C SER A 47 11.43 -5.85 2.95
N THR A 48 11.11 -4.83 3.74
CA THR A 48 11.25 -3.42 3.38
C THR A 48 12.31 -2.75 4.26
N SER A 49 13.16 -1.91 3.69
CA SER A 49 14.24 -1.24 4.43
C SER A 49 13.77 -0.31 5.56
N PHE A 50 12.46 -0.02 5.64
CA PHE A 50 11.87 0.93 6.59
C PHE A 50 11.53 0.33 7.96
N ALA A 51 11.65 -0.98 8.11
CA ALA A 51 11.45 -1.68 9.39
C ALA A 51 12.58 -2.68 9.67
N GLY A 52 13.81 -2.33 9.27
CA GLY A 52 15.00 -3.09 9.65
C GLY A 52 15.12 -3.20 11.17
N ALA A 53 15.54 -4.37 11.66
CA ALA A 53 15.65 -4.64 13.09
C ALA A 53 16.58 -3.65 13.82
N ASP A 54 17.59 -3.15 13.11
CA ASP A 54 18.55 -2.13 13.55
C ASP A 54 17.88 -0.78 13.89
N LEU A 55 16.74 -0.45 13.26
CA LEU A 55 15.98 0.76 13.55
C LEU A 55 15.31 0.73 14.93
N PHE A 56 15.12 -0.47 15.51
CA PHE A 56 14.45 -0.66 16.80
C PHE A 56 15.44 -0.86 17.96
N GLY A 57 16.72 -1.10 17.67
CA GLY A 57 17.76 -1.33 18.68
C GLY A 57 17.35 -2.40 19.71
N ALA A 58 17.64 -2.15 20.99
CA ALA A 58 17.31 -3.09 22.07
C ALA A 58 15.81 -3.33 22.28
N ARG A 59 14.92 -2.48 21.74
CA ARG A 59 13.46 -2.62 21.89
C ARG A 59 12.83 -3.55 20.86
N HIS A 60 13.59 -4.02 19.88
CA HIS A 60 13.08 -4.81 18.76
C HIS A 60 12.24 -6.03 19.21
N ALA A 61 12.77 -6.84 20.13
CA ALA A 61 12.06 -8.03 20.60
C ALA A 61 10.73 -7.68 21.29
N ALA A 62 10.74 -6.71 22.20
CA ALA A 62 9.52 -6.27 22.89
C ALA A 62 8.49 -5.68 21.93
N PHE A 63 8.93 -4.92 20.92
CA PHE A 63 8.05 -4.41 19.87
C PHE A 63 7.38 -5.54 19.09
N GLU A 64 8.13 -6.59 18.74
CA GLU A 64 7.56 -7.72 18.00
C GLU A 64 6.56 -8.53 18.82
N ASP A 65 6.82 -8.72 20.12
CA ASP A 65 5.89 -9.39 21.02
C ASP A 65 4.59 -8.59 21.18
N GLU A 66 4.69 -7.27 21.38
CA GLU A 66 3.54 -6.36 21.47
C GLU A 66 2.76 -6.31 20.15
N ALA A 67 3.46 -6.19 19.02
CA ALA A 67 2.83 -6.17 17.69
C ALA A 67 2.15 -7.51 17.37
N ARG A 68 2.77 -8.62 17.76
CA ARG A 68 2.17 -9.95 17.64
C ARG A 68 0.88 -10.05 18.42
N ALA A 69 0.89 -9.70 19.70
CA ALA A 69 -0.29 -9.77 20.55
C ALA A 69 -1.46 -8.96 19.95
N LEU A 70 -1.18 -7.73 19.49
CA LEU A 70 -2.18 -6.89 18.84
C LEU A 70 -2.73 -7.53 17.55
N LEU A 71 -1.87 -8.09 16.70
CA LEU A 71 -2.31 -8.70 15.43
C LEU A 71 -3.14 -9.96 15.67
N ASP A 72 -2.80 -10.76 16.67
CA ASP A 72 -3.58 -11.94 17.05
C ASP A 72 -4.98 -11.55 17.56
N GLU A 73 -5.06 -10.50 18.38
CA GLU A 73 -6.34 -9.92 18.84
C GLU A 73 -7.19 -9.44 17.67
N LEU A 74 -6.60 -8.66 16.75
CA LEU A 74 -7.29 -8.13 15.57
C LEU A 74 -7.73 -9.22 14.59
N ALA A 75 -6.95 -10.29 14.47
CA ALA A 75 -7.31 -11.45 13.66
C ALA A 75 -8.49 -12.23 14.27
N ALA A 76 -8.74 -12.09 15.58
CA ALA A 76 -9.80 -12.77 16.31
C ALA A 76 -9.84 -14.30 16.07
N GLY A 77 -8.66 -14.93 15.96
CA GLY A 77 -8.51 -16.35 15.66
C GLY A 77 -8.69 -16.73 14.18
N GLY A 78 -8.84 -15.75 13.30
CA GLY A 78 -8.92 -15.90 11.85
C GLY A 78 -7.73 -15.24 11.14
N SER A 79 -8.04 -14.44 10.12
CA SER A 79 -7.04 -13.75 9.30
C SER A 79 -7.31 -12.26 9.25
N LEU A 80 -6.26 -11.47 9.10
CA LEU A 80 -6.36 -10.05 8.82
C LEU A 80 -6.67 -9.86 7.33
N VAL A 81 -7.70 -9.06 7.03
CA VAL A 81 -8.10 -8.80 5.64
C VAL A 81 -7.57 -7.45 5.21
N GLU A 82 -6.77 -7.45 4.14
CA GLU A 82 -6.33 -6.26 3.44
C GLU A 82 -7.21 -6.06 2.20
N GLU A 83 -7.82 -4.89 2.12
CA GLU A 83 -8.52 -4.42 0.92
C GLU A 83 -7.68 -3.30 0.29
N ALA A 84 -7.26 -3.51 -0.96
CA ALA A 84 -6.46 -2.56 -1.71
C ALA A 84 -7.06 -2.30 -3.09
N VAL A 85 -6.80 -1.11 -3.63
CA VAL A 85 -7.13 -0.76 -5.01
C VAL A 85 -5.84 -0.34 -5.71
N PHE A 86 -5.40 -1.14 -6.67
CA PHE A 86 -4.28 -0.81 -7.51
C PHE A 86 -4.74 0.06 -8.67
N THR A 87 -4.17 1.26 -8.79
CA THR A 87 -4.27 2.05 -10.01
C THR A 87 -3.16 1.64 -10.97
N VAL A 88 -3.53 1.00 -12.07
CA VAL A 88 -2.63 0.60 -13.14
C VAL A 88 -2.73 1.62 -14.26
N LEU A 89 -1.61 2.29 -14.56
CA LEU A 89 -1.49 3.19 -15.70
C LEU A 89 -0.73 2.47 -16.81
N LEU A 90 -1.39 2.25 -17.94
CA LEU A 90 -0.77 1.76 -19.17
C LEU A 90 -0.58 2.96 -20.10
N ALA A 91 0.62 3.11 -20.68
CA ALA A 91 0.91 4.19 -21.60
C ALA A 91 1.85 3.72 -22.71
N ARG A 92 1.75 4.34 -23.89
CA ARG A 92 2.59 4.04 -25.06
C ARG A 92 3.64 5.14 -25.29
N ARG A 93 4.89 4.76 -25.50
CA ARG A 93 5.94 5.70 -25.93
C ARG A 93 5.76 6.05 -27.42
N PRO A 94 5.73 7.32 -27.82
CA PRO A 94 5.71 7.70 -29.23
C PRO A 94 6.99 7.23 -29.94
N GLY A 95 6.87 6.50 -31.05
CA GLY A 95 8.00 6.02 -31.87
C GLY A 95 8.30 4.52 -31.81
N GLY A 96 7.49 3.72 -31.11
CA GLY A 96 7.68 2.27 -30.96
C GLY A 96 6.84 1.39 -31.90
N ALA A 97 6.53 1.86 -33.12
CA ALA A 97 6.09 0.93 -34.16
C ALA A 97 7.35 0.23 -34.70
N ARG A 98 7.48 -1.07 -34.45
CA ARG A 98 8.39 -1.90 -35.24
C ARG A 98 7.72 -2.25 -36.55
#